data_AF-A0A957M894-F1
#
_entry.id   AF-A0A957M894-F1
#
_cell.length_a   1.000
_cell.length_b   1.000
_cell.length_c   1.000
_cell.angle_alpha   90.00
_cell.angle_beta   90.00
_cell.angle_gamma   90.00
#
_symmetry.space_group_name_H-M   'P 1'
#
loop_
_entity.id
_entity.type
_entity.pdbx_description
1 polymer ?
#
loop_
_entity_poly.entity_id
_entity_poly.type
_entity_poly.pdbx_seq_one_letter_code
_entity_poly.pdbx_strand_id
1 'polypeptide(L)'
;SRFLAERGMGITVGVGLEVQERLSLLAPGGEAPYFITLERRWERVDGGALVAMVAHTGDAAQPIVVWENPFRPAVQGHGRQWHDDEIGVAGCLLSLVEAVRGGGEPSYGAQQARLDQELVLALRMSSAAGGAPVKLPLDPAAQTL
;
A
#
# COMPACT_ATOMS: atom_id res chain seq x y z
N SER A 1 16.27 1.89 -9.89
CA SER A 1 15.02 2.36 -9.28
C SER A 1 14.83 1.62 -7.97
N ARG A 2 14.88 2.31 -6.82
CA ARG A 2 14.40 1.71 -5.56
C ARG A 2 12.88 1.79 -5.61
N PHE A 3 12.28 0.81 -6.27
CA PHE A 3 10.85 0.55 -6.15
C PHE A 3 10.55 0.29 -4.67
N LEU A 4 9.42 0.80 -4.19
CA LEU A 4 8.88 0.63 -2.83
C LEU A 4 8.48 -0.84 -2.52
N ALA A 5 9.22 -1.82 -3.04
CA ALA A 5 8.99 -3.24 -2.89
C ALA A 5 9.55 -3.82 -1.57
N GLU A 6 10.24 -3.03 -0.75
CA GLU A 6 10.88 -3.52 0.48
C GLU A 6 9.87 -4.07 1.50
N ARG A 7 8.55 -3.79 1.34
CA ARG A 7 7.48 -4.32 2.20
C ARG A 7 6.30 -4.96 1.46
N GLY A 8 6.47 -5.19 0.15
CA GLY A 8 5.47 -5.83 -0.70
C GLY A 8 4.97 -4.93 -1.83
N MET A 9 4.63 -5.54 -2.96
CA MET A 9 4.17 -4.85 -4.18
C MET A 9 2.94 -5.55 -4.75
N GLY A 10 1.90 -4.77 -5.07
CA GLY A 10 0.79 -5.24 -5.89
C GLY A 10 1.24 -5.35 -7.35
N ILE A 11 1.11 -6.55 -7.93
CA ILE A 11 1.44 -6.82 -9.32
C ILE A 11 0.15 -7.19 -10.04
N THR A 12 -0.11 -6.44 -11.12
CA THR A 12 -1.18 -6.71 -12.07
C THR A 12 -0.67 -7.73 -13.09
N VAL A 13 -1.32 -8.89 -13.18
CA VAL A 13 -0.98 -9.97 -14.12
C VAL A 13 -2.19 -10.26 -14.99
N GLY A 14 -2.00 -10.39 -16.30
CA GLY A 14 -3.05 -10.75 -17.27
C GLY A 14 -3.25 -9.70 -18.36
N VAL A 15 -4.19 -9.97 -19.26
CA VAL A 15 -4.57 -9.08 -20.37
C VAL A 15 -6.09 -8.99 -20.49
N GLY A 16 -6.60 -7.83 -20.90
CA GLY A 16 -8.04 -7.61 -21.10
C GLY A 16 -8.84 -7.76 -19.80
N LEU A 17 -9.82 -8.66 -19.79
CA LEU A 17 -10.70 -8.91 -18.64
C LEU A 17 -10.13 -9.92 -17.63
N GLU A 18 -9.01 -10.58 -17.95
CA GLU A 18 -8.39 -11.59 -17.08
C GLU A 18 -7.31 -11.00 -16.16
N VAL A 19 -7.41 -9.70 -15.89
CA VAL A 19 -6.46 -8.99 -15.04
C VAL A 19 -6.69 -9.40 -13.57
N GLN A 20 -5.62 -9.86 -12.93
CA GLN A 20 -5.57 -10.17 -11.51
C GLN A 20 -4.57 -9.26 -10.83
N GLU A 21 -4.98 -8.66 -9.72
CA GLU A 21 -4.08 -7.94 -8.82
C GLU A 21 -3.67 -8.88 -7.69
N ARG A 22 -2.36 -9.12 -7.56
CA ARG A 22 -1.80 -10.02 -6.55
C ARG A 22 -0.73 -9.31 -5.75
N LEU A 23 -0.75 -9.51 -4.43
CA LEU A 23 0.33 -9.03 -3.57
C LEU A 23 1.51 -10.01 -3.64
N SER A 24 2.72 -9.46 -3.61
CA SER A 24 3.96 -10.24 -3.63
C SER A 24 5.00 -9.66 -2.67
N LEU A 25 5.87 -10.53 -2.18
CA LEU A 25 7.16 -10.19 -1.59
C LEU A 25 8.26 -10.37 -2.64
N LEU A 26 9.48 -9.93 -2.32
CA LEU A 26 10.65 -10.33 -3.11
C LEU A 26 11.01 -11.78 -2.77
N ALA A 27 11.23 -12.59 -3.80
CA ALA A 27 11.77 -13.93 -3.62
C ALA A 27 13.17 -13.87 -2.98
N PRO A 28 13.70 -14.96 -2.39
CA PRO A 28 15.02 -14.99 -1.75
C PRO A 28 16.21 -14.52 -2.62
N GLY A 29 16.03 -14.41 -3.94
CA GLY A 29 17.01 -13.83 -4.88
C GLY A 29 16.83 -12.34 -5.18
N GLY A 30 15.83 -11.66 -4.61
CA GLY A 30 15.62 -10.21 -4.74
C GLY A 30 15.05 -9.72 -6.08
N GLU A 31 14.93 -10.60 -7.09
CA GLU A 31 14.56 -10.19 -8.45
C GLU A 31 13.13 -10.59 -8.84
N ALA A 32 12.70 -11.78 -8.43
CA ALA A 32 11.40 -12.32 -8.82
C ALA A 32 10.32 -12.05 -7.76
N PRO A 33 9.05 -11.88 -8.15
CA PRO A 33 7.95 -11.80 -7.20
C PRO A 33 7.67 -13.17 -6.58
N TYR A 34 7.51 -13.18 -5.26
CA TYR A 34 6.97 -14.30 -4.51
C TYR A 34 5.54 -13.95 -4.09
N PHE A 35 4.55 -14.47 -4.80
CA PHE A 35 3.15 -14.15 -4.54
C PHE A 35 2.67 -14.73 -3.22
N ILE A 36 1.97 -13.91 -2.46
CA ILE A 36 1.42 -14.29 -1.16
C ILE A 36 -0.09 -14.44 -1.24
N THR A 37 -0.67 -15.14 -0.24
CA THR A 37 -2.12 -15.30 -0.14
C THR A 37 -2.68 -14.30 0.86
N LEU A 38 -3.73 -13.57 0.45
CA LEU A 38 -4.48 -12.69 1.33
C LEU A 38 -5.80 -13.35 1.73
N GLU A 39 -6.05 -13.38 3.04
CA GLU A 39 -7.30 -13.80 3.64
C GLU A 39 -7.98 -12.58 4.26
N ARG A 40 -9.26 -12.38 3.92
CA ARG A 40 -10.11 -11.41 4.61
C ARG A 40 -10.88 -12.13 5.71
N ARG A 41 -10.79 -11.61 6.93
CA ARG A 41 -11.59 -12.08 8.06
C ARG A 41 -12.74 -11.11 8.28
N TRP A 42 -13.94 -11.67 8.28
CA TRP A 42 -15.18 -10.97 8.53
C TRP A 42 -15.68 -11.29 9.92
N GLU A 43 -16.49 -10.39 10.48
CA GLU A 43 -17.12 -10.56 11.78
C GLU A 43 -17.96 -11.85 11.88
N ARG A 44 -18.59 -12.28 10.79
CA ARG A 44 -19.41 -13.49 10.70
C ARG A 44 -19.03 -14.34 9.50
N VAL A 45 -19.39 -15.62 9.55
CA VAL A 45 -19.17 -16.57 8.44
C VAL A 45 -20.00 -16.19 7.20
N ASP A 46 -21.13 -15.52 7.39
CA ASP A 46 -22.01 -15.03 6.33
C ASP A 46 -21.69 -13.59 5.88
N GLY A 47 -20.60 -13.00 6.37
CA GLY A 47 -20.16 -11.63 6.05
C GLY A 47 -20.10 -10.72 7.27
N GLY A 48 -20.44 -9.44 7.09
CA GLY A 48 -20.34 -8.42 8.15
C GLY A 48 -19.14 -7.49 7.98
N ALA A 49 -18.79 -6.76 9.02
CA ALA A 49 -17.65 -5.83 8.98
C ALA A 49 -16.33 -6.59 8.79
N LEU A 50 -15.41 -6.00 8.00
CA LEU A 50 -14.04 -6.49 7.92
C LEU A 50 -13.39 -6.34 9.30
N VAL A 51 -12.87 -7.43 9.87
CA VAL A 51 -12.21 -7.39 11.18
C VAL A 51 -10.69 -7.43 11.05
N ALA A 52 -10.17 -8.12 10.04
CA ALA A 52 -8.74 -8.19 9.77
C ALA A 52 -8.44 -8.61 8.33
N MET A 53 -7.25 -8.24 7.87
CA MET A 53 -6.60 -8.83 6.71
C MET A 53 -5.39 -9.65 7.18
N VAL A 54 -5.27 -10.86 6.66
CA VAL A 54 -4.17 -11.78 6.99
C VAL A 54 -3.39 -12.10 5.74
N ALA A 55 -2.10 -11.77 5.76
CA ALA A 55 -1.17 -12.11 4.71
C ALA A 55 -0.39 -13.36 5.10
N HIS A 56 -0.57 -14.44 4.33
CA HIS A 56 0.18 -15.68 4.42
C HIS A 56 1.40 -15.56 3.52
N THR A 57 2.54 -15.21 4.12
CA THR A 57 3.70 -14.69 3.40
C THR A 57 4.60 -15.75 2.79
N GLY A 58 4.54 -16.98 3.31
CA GLY A 58 5.48 -18.06 2.97
C GLY A 58 6.92 -17.85 3.48
N ASP A 59 7.21 -16.74 4.16
CA ASP A 59 8.49 -16.48 4.81
C ASP A 59 8.56 -17.23 6.15
N ALA A 60 9.58 -18.07 6.34
CA ALA A 60 9.78 -18.80 7.58
C ALA A 60 9.98 -17.89 8.81
N ALA A 61 10.58 -16.70 8.62
CA ALA A 61 10.81 -15.75 9.69
C ALA A 61 9.53 -14.99 10.08
N GLN A 62 8.65 -14.72 9.12
CA GLN A 62 7.41 -14.00 9.33
C GLN A 62 6.26 -14.60 8.52
N PRO A 63 5.78 -15.81 8.87
CA PRO A 63 4.87 -16.59 8.02
C PRO A 63 3.48 -15.97 7.87
N ILE A 64 3.08 -15.17 8.86
CA ILE A 64 1.78 -14.49 8.89
C ILE A 64 1.98 -13.04 9.33
N VAL A 65 1.39 -12.12 8.57
CA VAL A 65 1.22 -10.72 8.97
C VAL A 65 -0.28 -10.44 9.09
N VAL A 66 -0.70 -9.94 10.25
CA VAL A 66 -2.10 -9.58 10.51
C VAL A 66 -2.22 -8.07 10.60
N TRP A 67 -3.09 -7.50 9.79
CA TRP A 67 -3.58 -6.14 9.95
C TRP A 67 -5.00 -6.21 10.53
N GLU A 68 -5.20 -5.62 11.71
CA GLU A 68 -6.52 -5.51 12.32
C GLU A 68 -7.21 -4.22 11.87
N ASN A 69 -8.49 -4.30 11.54
CA ASN A 69 -9.27 -3.11 11.18
C ASN A 69 -9.52 -2.27 12.45
N PRO A 70 -8.97 -1.04 12.54
CA PRO A 70 -9.18 -0.18 13.72
C PRO A 70 -10.62 0.37 13.82
N PHE A 71 -11.40 0.27 12.74
CA PHE A 71 -12.79 0.73 12.67
C PHE A 71 -13.80 -0.40 12.85
N ARG A 72 -13.36 -1.60 13.25
CA ARG A 72 -14.28 -2.72 13.51
C ARG A 72 -15.28 -2.35 14.63
N PRO A 73 -16.55 -2.76 14.54
CA PRO A 73 -17.50 -2.55 15.63
C PRO A 73 -17.03 -3.17 16.94
N ALA A 74 -17.29 -2.49 18.06
CA ALA A 74 -17.01 -3.02 19.39
C ALA A 74 -17.97 -4.16 19.79
N VAL A 75 -19.19 -4.15 19.25
CA VAL A 75 -20.23 -5.16 19.51
C VAL A 75 -20.60 -5.80 18.19
N GLN A 76 -20.60 -7.14 18.17
CA GLN A 76 -20.91 -7.92 16.99
C GLN A 76 -22.29 -7.56 16.41
N GLY A 77 -22.38 -7.39 15.09
CA GLY A 77 -23.64 -7.09 14.39
C GLY A 77 -24.14 -5.66 14.58
N HIS A 78 -23.37 -4.79 15.23
CA HIS A 78 -23.71 -3.38 15.43
C HIS A 78 -22.77 -2.48 14.64
N GLY A 79 -23.14 -1.21 14.45
CA GLY A 79 -22.30 -0.23 13.76
C GLY A 79 -22.33 -0.36 12.24
N ARG A 80 -21.44 0.39 11.58
CA ARG A 80 -21.33 0.43 10.13
C ARG A 80 -20.41 -0.70 9.64
N GLN A 81 -20.77 -1.33 8.54
CA GLN A 81 -19.93 -2.29 7.83
C GLN A 81 -19.25 -1.52 6.70
N TRP A 82 -18.00 -1.15 6.91
CA TRP A 82 -17.23 -0.35 5.94
C TRP A 82 -16.56 -1.27 4.93
N HIS A 83 -16.53 -0.83 3.68
CA HIS A 83 -15.72 -1.46 2.64
C HIS A 83 -14.23 -1.07 2.77
N ASP A 84 -13.35 -1.85 2.14
CA ASP A 84 -11.88 -1.70 2.23
C ASP A 84 -11.41 -0.26 1.88
N ASP A 85 -12.02 0.36 0.86
CA ASP A 85 -11.74 1.73 0.41
C ASP A 85 -12.22 2.78 1.42
N GLU A 86 -13.43 2.61 1.96
CA GLU A 86 -13.97 3.48 3.00
C GLU A 86 -13.11 3.44 4.27
N ILE A 87 -12.59 2.25 4.64
CA ILE A 87 -11.67 2.08 5.76
C ILE A 87 -10.35 2.83 5.50
N GLY A 88 -9.82 2.76 4.28
CA GLY A 88 -8.64 3.53 3.88
C GLY A 88 -8.85 5.04 4.04
N VAL A 89 -9.99 5.55 3.57
CA VAL A 89 -10.35 6.97 3.71
C VAL A 89 -10.50 7.37 5.18
N ALA A 90 -11.18 6.56 6.00
CA ALA A 90 -11.29 6.82 7.43
C ALA A 90 -9.92 6.87 8.12
N GLY A 91 -9.01 5.98 7.75
CA GLY A 91 -7.63 5.97 8.25
C GLY A 91 -6.91 7.29 7.98
N CYS A 92 -7.01 7.81 6.76
CA CYS A 92 -6.42 9.09 6.38
C CYS A 92 -7.04 10.27 7.16
N LEU A 93 -8.37 10.31 7.28
CA LEU A 93 -9.05 11.38 8.01
C LEU A 93 -8.71 11.35 9.50
N LEU A 94 -8.69 10.17 10.11
CA LEU A 94 -8.35 10.02 11.52
C LEU A 94 -6.89 10.43 11.79
N SER A 95 -5.95 10.06 10.92
CA SER A 95 -4.54 10.43 11.11
C SER A 95 -4.33 11.95 11.08
N LEU A 96 -5.07 12.67 10.23
CA LEU A 96 -5.08 14.13 10.22
C LEU A 96 -5.66 14.72 11.49
N VAL A 97 -6.79 14.19 11.97
CA VAL A 97 -7.43 14.66 13.20
C VAL A 97 -6.52 14.47 14.40
N GLU A 98 -5.88 13.30 14.53
CA GLU A 98 -4.94 13.02 15.62
C GLU A 98 -3.69 13.88 15.55
N ALA A 99 -3.15 14.14 14.34
CA ALA A 99 -2.04 15.06 14.15
C ALA A 99 -2.38 16.48 14.66
N VAL A 100 -3.56 17.00 14.31
CA VAL A 100 -4.03 18.31 14.76
C VAL A 100 -4.25 18.34 16.28
N ARG A 101 -4.83 17.30 16.86
CA ARG A 101 -5.10 17.22 18.31
C ARG A 101 -3.82 17.08 19.14
N GLY A 102 -2.88 16.27 18.66
CA GLY A 102 -1.63 15.93 19.36
C GLY A 102 -0.46 16.84 19.03
N GLY A 103 -0.58 17.75 18.06
CA GLY A 103 0.52 18.57 17.57
C GLY A 103 1.61 17.76 16.85
N GLY A 104 1.22 16.66 16.19
CA GLY A 104 2.10 15.75 15.47
C GLY A 104 1.93 15.80 13.96
N GLU A 105 2.49 14.82 13.27
CA GLU A 105 2.35 14.64 11.82
C GLU A 105 1.34 13.52 11.50
N PRO A 106 0.56 13.65 10.42
CA PRO A 106 -0.29 12.55 9.94
C PRO A 106 0.57 11.38 9.45
N SER A 107 -0.05 10.21 9.31
CA SER A 107 0.61 9.01 8.78
C SER A 107 1.20 9.19 7.37
N TYR A 108 0.60 10.08 6.58
CA TYR A 108 1.08 10.53 5.29
C TYR A 108 1.16 12.06 5.27
N GLY A 109 2.38 12.60 5.30
CA GLY A 109 2.65 14.04 5.44
C GLY A 109 3.26 14.68 4.20
N ALA A 110 3.66 15.95 4.33
CA ALA A 110 4.18 16.76 3.23
C ALA A 110 5.46 16.17 2.60
N GLN A 111 6.29 15.49 3.39
CA GLN A 111 7.52 14.88 2.89
C GLN A 111 7.21 13.70 1.93
N GLN A 112 6.29 12.82 2.31
CA GLN A 112 5.85 11.71 1.46
C GLN A 112 5.21 12.25 0.17
N ALA A 113 4.34 13.27 0.30
CA ALA A 113 3.73 13.93 -0.87
C ALA A 113 4.77 14.50 -1.84
N ARG A 114 5.84 15.13 -1.31
CA ARG A 114 6.94 15.65 -2.13
C ARG A 114 7.69 14.54 -2.87
N LEU A 115 7.96 13.42 -2.20
CA LEU A 115 8.63 12.27 -2.83
C LEU A 115 7.78 11.68 -3.96
N ASP A 116 6.45 11.61 -3.80
CA ASP A 116 5.57 11.12 -4.86
C ASP A 116 5.57 12.06 -6.08
N GLN A 117 5.58 13.37 -5.87
CA GLN A 117 5.75 14.33 -6.97
C GLN A 117 7.11 14.17 -7.66
N GLU A 118 8.18 13.95 -6.89
CA GLU A 118 9.52 13.70 -7.43
C GLU A 118 9.57 12.42 -8.27
N LEU A 119 8.90 11.36 -7.83
CA LEU A 119 8.76 10.11 -8.60
C LEU A 119 8.04 10.32 -9.92
N VAL A 120 6.96 11.11 -9.95
CA VAL A 120 6.25 11.45 -11.19
C VAL A 120 7.18 12.18 -12.17
N LEU A 121 7.98 13.14 -11.68
CA LEU A 121 8.95 13.84 -12.52
C LEU A 121 10.03 12.89 -13.03
N ALA A 122 10.57 12.02 -12.18
CA ALA A 122 11.58 11.04 -12.56
C ALA A 122 11.07 10.05 -13.63
N LEU A 123 9.81 9.61 -13.53
CA LEU A 123 9.18 8.76 -14.54
C LEU A 123 9.06 9.46 -15.89
N ARG A 124 8.69 10.75 -15.90
CA ARG A 124 8.63 11.56 -17.13
C ARG A 124 10.02 11.75 -17.75
N MET A 125 11.02 12.09 -16.95
CA MET A 125 12.41 12.23 -17.39
C MET A 125 12.95 10.91 -17.96
N SER A 126 12.69 9.79 -17.28
CA SER A 126 13.05 8.46 -17.75
C SER A 126 12.39 8.15 -19.09
N SER A 127 11.09 8.41 -19.22
CA SER A 127 10.35 8.21 -20.48
C SER A 127 10.92 9.04 -21.63
N ALA A 128 11.21 10.33 -21.40
CA ALA A 128 11.84 11.20 -22.39
C ALA A 128 13.25 10.74 -22.79
N ALA A 129 13.97 10.10 -21.86
CA ALA A 129 15.29 9.52 -22.08
C ALA A 129 15.24 8.04 -22.56
N GLY A 130 14.13 7.61 -23.16
CA GLY A 130 14.01 6.25 -23.73
C GLY A 130 13.99 5.13 -22.68
N GLY A 131 13.51 5.43 -21.47
CA GLY A 131 13.45 4.48 -20.34
C GLY A 131 14.74 4.39 -19.53
N ALA A 132 15.70 5.30 -19.73
CA ALA A 132 16.93 5.31 -18.95
C ALA A 132 16.64 5.50 -17.44
N PRO A 133 17.36 4.80 -16.54
CA PRO A 133 17.20 5.00 -15.10
C PRO A 133 17.53 6.44 -14.68
N VAL A 134 16.65 7.04 -13.88
CA VAL A 134 16.86 8.37 -13.28
C VAL A 134 17.30 8.21 -11.83
N LYS A 135 18.33 8.96 -11.42
CA LYS A 135 18.83 8.97 -10.05
C LYS A 135 17.92 9.83 -9.17
N LEU A 136 17.60 9.32 -7.99
CA LEU A 136 16.87 10.04 -6.94
C LEU A 136 17.77 10.31 -5.73
N PRO A 137 17.57 11.40 -4.97
CA PRO A 137 16.63 12.50 -5.28
C PRO A 137 17.04 13.25 -6.56
N LEU A 138 16.07 13.89 -7.22
CA LEU A 138 16.31 14.69 -8.42
C LEU A 138 17.15 15.91 -8.06
N ASP A 139 18.10 16.23 -8.93
CA ASP A 139 18.75 17.54 -8.89
C ASP A 139 17.75 18.59 -9.44
N PRO A 140 17.31 19.57 -8.64
CA PRO A 140 16.42 20.63 -9.11
C PRO A 140 16.92 21.37 -10.34
N ALA A 141 18.24 21.49 -10.51
CA ALA A 141 18.84 22.18 -11.66
C ALA A 141 18.88 21.32 -12.94
N ALA A 142 18.74 20.00 -12.81
CA ALA A 142 18.76 19.06 -13.94
C ALA A 142 17.35 18.71 -14.46
N GLN A 143 16.29 19.35 -13.92
CA GLN A 143 14.91 19.13 -14.32
C GLN A 143 14.62 19.87 -15.64
N THR A 144 14.73 19.17 -16.76
CA THR A 144 14.21 19.61 -18.06
C THR A 144 12.77 19.12 -18.22
N LEU A 145 11.80 20.04 -18.18
CA LEU A 145 10.40 19.79 -18.54
C LEU A 145 10.21 19.73 -20.05
#